data_AF-A0A1C7LWL2-F1
#
_entry.id   AF-A0A1C7LWL2-F1
#
_cell.length_a   1.000
_cell.length_b   1.000
_cell.length_c   1.000
_cell.angle_alpha   90.00
_cell.angle_beta   90.00
_cell.angle_gamma   90.00
#
_symmetry.space_group_name_H-M   'P 1'
#
loop_
_entity.id
_entity.type
_entity.pdbx_description
1 polymer ?
#
loop_
_entity_poly.entity_id
_entity_poly.type
_entity_poly.pdbx_seq_one_letter_code
_entity_poly.pdbx_strand_id
1 'polypeptide(L)'
;MAFKTLLAVAIAYFISASAQSNSPYCDSTSGICYQGYTDPEMEMTIGFVLPPLTDPPSNEFIAQIVAPASYGWTGLSAGGQMAESLLFTLWPYNGEVMLGPRWASGYVLPEPYAGPTITLLPDSTVNSTHIKASFRCQNCTVWEGGSFGSGDLNSFQLIAYVASTTVPVDDPSDIASSLEEHNEFDFFGLDLTTVHDPNYSSYINGGSATSTAAPSSSSAPSSSSSAPSSAPPSSTSSASGAVQTQWGQCGGTGWTGPTVCASGLTCIAVSPPYYSQCQ
;
A
#
# COMPACT_ATOMS: atom_id res chain seq x y z
N MET A 1 40.64 51.60 -15.57
CA MET A 1 40.59 50.25 -14.97
C MET A 1 39.21 50.04 -14.41
N ALA A 2 38.40 49.21 -15.05
CA ALA A 2 37.00 48.96 -14.69
C ALA A 2 36.90 47.56 -14.07
N PHE A 3 36.44 47.46 -12.83
CA PHE A 3 36.10 46.20 -12.19
C PHE A 3 34.58 46.11 -12.13
N LYS A 4 33.99 45.23 -12.95
CA LYS A 4 32.58 44.85 -12.88
C LYS A 4 32.45 43.70 -11.90
N THR A 5 31.82 43.93 -10.76
CA THR A 5 31.41 42.90 -9.80
C THR A 5 30.16 42.22 -10.32
N LEU A 6 30.28 40.95 -10.73
CA LEU A 6 29.15 40.07 -11.04
C LEU A 6 28.68 39.41 -9.75
N LEU A 7 27.44 39.69 -9.35
CA LEU A 7 26.76 39.04 -8.23
C LEU A 7 26.14 37.74 -8.75
N ALA A 8 26.69 36.59 -8.34
CA ALA A 8 26.11 35.28 -8.64
C ALA A 8 24.98 34.99 -7.63
N VAL A 9 23.74 34.89 -8.12
CA VAL A 9 22.60 34.41 -7.33
C VAL A 9 22.58 32.89 -7.44
N ALA A 10 22.91 32.20 -6.35
CA ALA A 10 22.74 30.75 -6.24
C ALA A 10 21.25 30.46 -5.94
N ILE A 11 20.52 29.93 -6.92
CA ILE A 11 19.18 29.38 -6.71
C ILE A 11 19.35 27.99 -6.12
N ALA A 12 19.05 27.84 -4.83
CA ALA A 12 18.95 26.53 -4.20
C ALA A 12 17.65 25.87 -4.66
N TYR A 13 17.75 24.86 -5.52
CA TYR A 13 16.65 23.94 -5.80
C TYR A 13 16.47 23.05 -4.58
N PHE A 14 15.48 23.39 -3.74
CA PHE A 14 14.98 22.46 -2.74
C PHE A 14 14.17 21.38 -3.48
N ILE A 15 14.78 20.23 -3.68
CA ILE A 15 14.07 19.03 -4.13
C ILE A 15 13.38 18.48 -2.89
N SER A 16 12.08 18.74 -2.75
CA SER A 16 11.26 18.05 -1.76
C SER A 16 11.07 16.62 -2.25
N ALA A 17 11.62 15.64 -1.53
CA ALA A 17 11.29 14.24 -1.74
C ALA A 17 9.90 13.98 -1.13
N SER A 18 8.89 13.81 -1.98
CA SER A 18 7.56 13.38 -1.56
C SER A 18 7.55 11.85 -1.45
N ALA A 19 7.19 11.31 -0.28
CA ALA A 19 6.93 9.88 -0.16
C ALA A 19 5.56 9.56 -0.80
N GLN A 20 5.49 8.50 -1.61
CA GLN A 20 4.22 8.02 -2.17
C GLN A 20 3.38 7.41 -1.04
N SER A 21 2.20 7.97 -0.80
CA SER A 21 1.29 7.52 0.25
C SER A 21 -0.14 7.43 -0.27
N ASN A 22 -0.96 6.64 0.41
CA ASN A 22 -2.38 6.55 0.10
C ASN A 22 -3.10 7.90 0.26
N SER A 23 -4.19 8.04 -0.49
CA SER A 23 -5.19 9.09 -0.38
C SER A 23 -6.58 8.48 -0.52
N PRO A 24 -7.61 9.11 0.08
CA PRO A 24 -8.97 8.61 -0.02
C PRO A 24 -9.54 8.91 -1.41
N TYR A 25 -10.25 7.94 -1.98
CA TYR A 25 -11.08 8.14 -3.17
C TYR A 25 -12.29 7.21 -3.13
N CYS A 26 -13.36 7.56 -3.85
CA CYS A 26 -14.51 6.67 -3.99
C CYS A 26 -14.75 6.36 -5.46
N ASP A 27 -14.85 5.07 -5.78
CA ASP A 27 -15.17 4.61 -7.12
C ASP A 27 -16.65 4.90 -7.41
N SER A 28 -16.91 5.74 -8.41
CA SER A 28 -18.26 6.21 -8.72
C SER A 28 -19.17 5.13 -9.30
N THR A 29 -18.62 4.01 -9.78
CA THR A 29 -19.39 2.91 -10.37
C THR A 29 -19.94 1.99 -9.29
N SER A 30 -19.11 1.65 -8.31
CA SER A 30 -19.44 0.76 -7.20
C SER A 30 -19.99 1.51 -5.98
N GLY A 31 -19.57 2.76 -5.78
CA GLY A 31 -19.80 3.51 -4.53
C GLY A 31 -18.88 3.07 -3.39
N ILE A 32 -17.86 2.26 -3.66
CA ILE A 32 -16.87 1.84 -2.64
C ILE A 32 -15.84 2.95 -2.46
N CYS A 33 -15.59 3.33 -1.21
CA CYS A 33 -14.53 4.25 -0.85
C CYS A 33 -13.30 3.48 -0.42
N TYR A 34 -12.15 3.83 -1.01
CA TYR A 34 -10.86 3.20 -0.82
C TYR A 34 -9.87 4.21 -0.24
N GLN A 35 -8.86 3.68 0.45
CA GLN A 35 -7.56 4.33 0.60
C GLN A 35 -6.61 3.73 -0.42
N GLY A 36 -5.98 4.56 -1.25
CA GLY A 36 -5.10 4.03 -2.29
C GLY A 36 -4.23 5.07 -2.97
N TYR A 37 -3.53 4.61 -3.99
CA TYR A 37 -2.58 5.40 -4.75
C TYR A 37 -2.82 5.18 -6.25
N THR A 38 -2.71 6.26 -7.02
CA THR A 38 -2.67 6.21 -8.48
C THR A 38 -1.28 6.62 -8.92
N ASP A 39 -0.58 5.68 -9.54
CA ASP A 39 0.69 5.92 -10.21
C ASP A 39 0.43 6.56 -11.59
N PRO A 40 0.85 7.82 -11.81
CA PRO A 40 0.67 8.48 -13.09
C PRO A 40 1.62 7.98 -14.20
N GLU A 41 2.72 7.30 -13.84
CA GLU A 41 3.70 6.77 -14.80
C GLU A 41 3.29 5.38 -15.28
N MET A 42 2.89 4.50 -14.35
CA MET A 42 2.37 3.16 -14.68
C MET A 42 0.88 3.16 -15.04
N GLU A 43 0.18 4.28 -14.90
CA GLU A 43 -1.28 4.41 -15.08
C GLU A 43 -2.07 3.37 -14.25
N MET A 44 -1.55 3.01 -13.08
CA MET A 44 -2.12 2.01 -12.20
C MET A 44 -2.75 2.63 -10.96
N THR A 45 -3.92 2.16 -10.56
CA THR A 45 -4.55 2.55 -9.29
C THR A 45 -4.74 1.33 -8.42
N ILE A 46 -4.23 1.40 -7.20
CA ILE A 46 -4.35 0.36 -6.18
C ILE A 46 -5.05 0.96 -4.97
N GLY A 47 -6.16 0.34 -4.55
CA GLY A 47 -6.94 0.79 -3.40
C GLY A 47 -7.31 -0.35 -2.47
N PHE A 48 -7.42 -0.05 -1.19
CA PHE A 48 -7.85 -0.97 -0.14
C PHE A 48 -8.96 -0.35 0.69
N VAL A 49 -9.86 -1.19 1.17
CA VAL A 49 -10.77 -0.87 2.27
C VAL A 49 -10.90 -2.11 3.15
N LEU A 50 -10.79 -1.91 4.46
CA LEU A 50 -10.91 -2.97 5.46
C LEU A 50 -12.22 -2.80 6.26
N PRO A 51 -12.73 -3.87 6.87
CA PRO A 51 -13.79 -3.75 7.87
C PRO A 51 -13.36 -2.89 9.06
N PRO A 52 -14.29 -2.40 9.89
CA PRO A 52 -13.96 -1.80 11.17
C PRO A 52 -13.05 -2.70 12.01
N LEU A 53 -12.13 -2.08 12.75
CA LEU A 53 -11.25 -2.78 13.68
C LEU A 53 -12.07 -3.59 14.70
N THR A 54 -11.64 -4.83 14.90
CA THR A 54 -12.27 -5.82 15.77
C THR A 54 -11.19 -6.60 16.53
N ASP A 55 -11.59 -7.29 17.60
CA ASP A 55 -10.74 -8.21 18.35
C ASP A 55 -11.45 -9.58 18.44
N PRO A 56 -10.94 -10.64 17.76
CA PRO A 56 -9.72 -10.65 16.95
C PRO A 56 -9.86 -9.81 15.66
N PRO A 57 -8.74 -9.34 15.08
CA PRO A 57 -8.76 -8.58 13.83
C PRO A 57 -9.42 -9.35 12.68
N SER A 58 -10.04 -8.61 11.75
CA SER A 58 -10.59 -9.17 10.52
C SER A 58 -9.54 -9.95 9.73
N ASN A 59 -9.98 -11.01 9.06
CA ASN A 59 -9.15 -11.78 8.14
C ASN A 59 -9.35 -11.40 6.66
N GLU A 60 -10.05 -10.29 6.38
CA GLU A 60 -10.44 -9.91 5.03
C GLU A 60 -10.32 -8.41 4.75
N PHE A 61 -10.22 -8.09 3.46
CA PHE A 61 -10.29 -6.74 2.91
C PHE A 61 -10.97 -6.77 1.52
N ILE A 62 -11.36 -5.61 1.03
CA ILE A 62 -11.65 -5.38 -0.39
C ILE A 62 -10.48 -4.61 -0.98
N ALA A 63 -9.99 -5.04 -2.13
CA ALA A 63 -8.97 -4.35 -2.88
C ALA A 63 -9.45 -4.02 -4.29
N GLN A 64 -8.90 -2.95 -4.87
CA GLN A 64 -9.09 -2.56 -6.25
C GLN A 64 -7.75 -2.45 -6.95
N ILE A 65 -7.67 -3.02 -8.15
CA ILE A 65 -6.58 -2.85 -9.09
C ILE A 65 -7.19 -2.33 -10.40
N VAL A 66 -6.75 -1.15 -10.84
CA VAL A 66 -7.03 -0.61 -12.17
C VAL A 66 -5.70 -0.50 -12.89
N ALA A 67 -5.60 -1.05 -14.10
CA ALA A 67 -4.37 -1.03 -14.88
C ALA A 67 -4.68 -0.98 -16.39
N PRO A 68 -3.73 -0.51 -17.23
CA PRO A 68 -3.86 -0.58 -18.67
C PRO A 68 -4.15 -2.01 -19.17
N ALA A 69 -5.21 -2.17 -19.97
CA ALA A 69 -5.58 -3.47 -20.55
C ALA A 69 -4.56 -3.97 -21.58
N SER A 70 -3.64 -3.12 -22.03
CA SER A 70 -2.55 -3.46 -22.94
C SER A 70 -1.38 -4.16 -22.27
N TYR A 71 -1.30 -4.16 -20.95
CA TYR A 71 -0.25 -4.89 -20.25
C TYR A 71 -0.44 -6.40 -20.40
N GLY A 72 0.68 -7.12 -20.46
CA GLY A 72 0.66 -8.57 -20.53
C GLY A 72 0.08 -9.19 -19.26
N TRP A 73 0.49 -8.66 -18.10
CA TRP A 73 -0.11 -8.93 -16.80
C TRP A 73 0.31 -7.86 -15.78
N THR A 74 -0.45 -7.76 -14.71
CA THR A 74 -0.23 -6.86 -13.57
C THR A 74 -0.20 -7.67 -12.29
N GLY A 75 0.57 -7.23 -11.29
CA GLY A 75 0.60 -7.87 -9.98
C GLY A 75 0.50 -6.90 -8.82
N LEU A 76 0.07 -7.42 -7.67
CA LEU A 76 -0.04 -6.73 -6.40
C LEU A 76 0.58 -7.59 -5.31
N SER A 77 1.44 -7.02 -4.47
CA SER A 77 1.89 -7.62 -3.22
C SER A 77 1.24 -6.90 -2.04
N ALA A 78 0.42 -7.62 -1.29
CA ALA A 78 -0.22 -7.09 -0.09
C ALA A 78 0.77 -6.85 1.07
N GLY A 79 1.91 -7.56 1.07
CA GLY A 79 2.96 -7.40 2.08
C GLY A 79 4.11 -6.48 1.66
N GLY A 80 4.10 -5.94 0.44
CA GLY A 80 5.12 -5.00 -0.04
C GLY A 80 6.43 -5.61 -0.54
N GLN A 81 6.51 -6.93 -0.60
CA GLN A 81 7.67 -7.68 -1.10
C GLN A 81 7.22 -8.87 -1.93
N MET A 82 8.11 -9.42 -2.77
CA MET A 82 7.76 -10.58 -3.61
C MET A 82 7.77 -11.88 -2.79
N ALA A 83 8.87 -12.15 -2.10
CA ALA A 83 9.03 -13.36 -1.31
C ALA A 83 8.19 -13.31 -0.03
N GLU A 84 7.62 -14.46 0.36
CA GLU A 84 6.89 -14.63 1.62
C GLU A 84 5.73 -13.63 1.79
N SER A 85 5.12 -13.24 0.67
CA SER A 85 4.02 -12.28 0.62
C SER A 85 2.80 -12.86 -0.08
N LEU A 86 1.61 -12.43 0.33
CA LEU A 86 0.40 -12.68 -0.45
C LEU A 86 0.44 -11.81 -1.70
N LEU A 87 0.53 -12.47 -2.85
CA LEU A 87 0.59 -11.85 -4.16
C LEU A 87 -0.74 -12.06 -4.89
N PHE A 88 -1.05 -11.17 -5.83
CA PHE A 88 -2.14 -11.33 -6.78
C PHE A 88 -1.62 -11.04 -8.18
N THR A 89 -2.10 -11.79 -9.16
CA THR A 89 -1.83 -11.55 -10.57
C THR A 89 -3.13 -11.28 -11.30
N LEU A 90 -3.11 -10.33 -12.22
CA LEU A 90 -4.27 -9.79 -12.93
C LEU A 90 -3.96 -9.66 -14.43
N TRP A 91 -4.86 -10.15 -15.29
CA TRP A 91 -4.83 -9.88 -16.73
C TRP A 91 -6.23 -10.01 -17.36
N PRO A 92 -6.48 -9.39 -18.52
CA PRO A 92 -7.72 -9.58 -19.26
C PRO A 92 -7.65 -10.85 -20.14
N TYR A 93 -8.74 -11.61 -20.21
CA TYR A 93 -8.89 -12.70 -21.19
C TYR A 93 -10.33 -12.79 -21.68
N ASN A 94 -10.56 -12.72 -22.99
CA ASN A 94 -11.90 -12.76 -23.61
C ASN A 94 -12.94 -11.79 -23.00
N GLY A 95 -12.49 -10.62 -22.53
CA GLY A 95 -13.35 -9.63 -21.88
C GLY A 95 -13.64 -9.90 -20.40
N GLU A 96 -13.06 -10.96 -19.84
CA GLU A 96 -13.15 -11.33 -18.44
C GLU A 96 -11.90 -10.93 -17.66
N VAL A 97 -12.07 -10.74 -16.36
CA VAL A 97 -11.01 -10.41 -15.42
C VAL A 97 -10.42 -11.70 -14.88
N MET A 98 -9.16 -11.99 -15.21
CA MET A 98 -8.41 -13.11 -14.66
C MET A 98 -7.65 -12.61 -13.44
N LEU A 99 -8.08 -13.00 -12.23
CA LEU A 99 -7.45 -12.64 -10.96
C LEU A 99 -7.26 -13.87 -10.07
N GLY A 100 -6.06 -14.04 -9.49
CA GLY A 100 -5.78 -15.17 -8.60
C GLY A 100 -4.67 -14.88 -7.59
N PRO A 101 -4.75 -15.50 -6.39
CA PRO A 101 -3.73 -15.37 -5.37
C PRO A 101 -2.51 -16.24 -5.72
N ARG A 102 -1.32 -15.70 -5.46
CA ARG A 102 -0.02 -16.33 -5.67
C ARG A 102 0.86 -16.18 -4.44
N TRP A 103 1.88 -17.01 -4.34
CA TRP A 103 2.89 -16.92 -3.29
C TRP A 103 4.23 -17.46 -3.80
N ALA A 104 5.35 -16.92 -3.31
CA ALA A 104 6.69 -17.39 -3.63
C ALA A 104 7.56 -17.38 -2.38
N SER A 105 8.43 -18.38 -2.23
CA SER A 105 9.40 -18.45 -1.12
C SER A 105 10.63 -17.54 -1.34
N GLY A 106 10.71 -16.86 -2.48
CA GLY A 106 11.88 -16.12 -2.93
C GLY A 106 11.60 -15.40 -4.25
N TYR A 107 12.66 -14.92 -4.90
CA TYR A 107 12.60 -14.35 -6.25
C TYR A 107 12.58 -15.46 -7.30
N VAL A 108 11.49 -16.22 -7.31
CA VAL A 108 11.19 -17.33 -8.22
C VAL A 108 9.75 -17.20 -8.70
N LEU A 109 9.37 -17.93 -9.76
CA LEU A 109 8.01 -17.94 -10.27
C LEU A 109 6.99 -18.17 -9.14
N PRO A 110 6.07 -17.23 -8.87
CA PRO A 110 5.03 -17.43 -7.87
C PRO A 110 4.01 -18.49 -8.31
N GLU A 111 3.74 -19.43 -7.42
CA GLU A 111 2.75 -20.50 -7.64
C GLU A 111 1.37 -20.11 -7.10
N PRO A 112 0.28 -20.72 -7.59
CA PRO A 112 -1.06 -20.54 -7.03
C PRO A 112 -1.09 -20.77 -5.51
N TYR A 113 -1.66 -19.82 -4.78
CA TYR A 113 -1.68 -19.88 -3.32
C TYR A 113 -3.04 -20.30 -2.79
N ALA A 114 -3.08 -21.45 -2.12
CA ALA A 114 -4.28 -21.95 -1.46
C ALA A 114 -4.52 -21.25 -0.12
N GLY A 115 -5.80 -21.08 0.24
CA GLY A 115 -6.19 -20.48 1.53
C GLY A 115 -7.02 -19.20 1.35
N PRO A 116 -6.53 -18.19 0.62
CA PRO A 116 -7.35 -17.04 0.27
C PRO A 116 -8.59 -17.43 -0.53
N THR A 117 -9.73 -16.81 -0.24
CA THR A 117 -10.94 -16.89 -1.06
C THR A 117 -11.17 -15.55 -1.74
N ILE A 118 -11.08 -15.55 -3.07
CA ILE A 118 -11.19 -14.33 -3.89
C ILE A 118 -12.57 -14.28 -4.51
N THR A 119 -13.27 -13.17 -4.32
CA THR A 119 -14.57 -12.92 -4.95
C THR A 119 -14.51 -11.60 -5.70
N LEU A 120 -14.57 -11.65 -7.03
CA LEU A 120 -14.72 -10.45 -7.86
C LEU A 120 -16.04 -9.76 -7.54
N LEU A 121 -15.99 -8.44 -7.36
CA LEU A 121 -17.14 -7.59 -7.14
C LEU A 121 -17.75 -7.16 -8.49
N PRO A 122 -19.07 -6.83 -8.52
CA PRO A 122 -19.80 -6.62 -9.77
C PRO A 122 -19.32 -5.47 -10.66
N ASP A 123 -18.54 -4.52 -10.13
CA ASP A 123 -17.99 -3.41 -10.91
C ASP A 123 -16.69 -3.76 -11.63
N SER A 124 -16.15 -4.97 -11.43
CA SER A 124 -14.98 -5.46 -12.15
C SER A 124 -15.27 -5.57 -13.65
N THR A 125 -14.36 -5.08 -14.48
CA THR A 125 -14.60 -4.94 -15.92
C THR A 125 -13.31 -4.90 -16.72
N VAL A 126 -13.40 -5.29 -17.99
CA VAL A 126 -12.38 -5.07 -19.00
C VAL A 126 -12.99 -4.22 -20.10
N ASN A 127 -12.33 -3.12 -20.47
CA ASN A 127 -12.68 -2.34 -21.65
C ASN A 127 -11.45 -2.14 -22.54
N SER A 128 -11.57 -1.29 -23.58
CA SER A 128 -10.50 -1.09 -24.55
C SER A 128 -9.25 -0.40 -24.00
N THR A 129 -9.31 0.21 -22.83
CA THR A 129 -8.19 0.95 -22.23
C THR A 129 -7.70 0.33 -20.93
N HIS A 130 -8.61 -0.14 -20.08
CA HIS A 130 -8.27 -0.62 -18.73
C HIS A 130 -8.94 -1.93 -18.38
N ILE A 131 -8.24 -2.71 -17.56
CA ILE A 131 -8.82 -3.74 -16.71
C ILE A 131 -9.01 -3.16 -15.31
N LYS A 132 -10.18 -3.42 -14.71
CA LYS A 132 -10.48 -3.11 -13.32
C LYS A 132 -10.92 -4.39 -12.61
N ALA A 133 -10.21 -4.74 -11.55
CA ALA A 133 -10.59 -5.80 -10.62
C ALA A 133 -10.86 -5.17 -9.25
N SER A 134 -12.12 -5.12 -8.85
CA SER A 134 -12.53 -4.86 -7.47
C SER A 134 -12.86 -6.22 -6.85
N PHE A 135 -12.23 -6.61 -5.76
CA PHE A 135 -12.40 -7.95 -5.20
C PHE A 135 -12.37 -7.99 -3.69
N ARG A 136 -13.22 -8.84 -3.11
CA ARG A 136 -13.14 -9.23 -1.70
C ARG A 136 -12.12 -10.36 -1.57
N CYS A 137 -11.19 -10.19 -0.65
CA CYS A 137 -10.18 -11.17 -0.31
C CYS A 137 -10.43 -11.64 1.12
N GLN A 138 -10.93 -12.87 1.29
CA GLN A 138 -11.10 -13.47 2.60
C GLN A 138 -9.93 -14.39 2.92
N ASN A 139 -9.55 -14.45 4.20
CA ASN A 139 -8.36 -15.16 4.66
C ASN A 139 -7.06 -14.61 4.03
N CYS A 140 -6.93 -13.28 4.03
CA CYS A 140 -5.87 -12.56 3.31
C CYS A 140 -5.04 -11.61 4.17
N THR A 141 -5.37 -11.42 5.46
CA THR A 141 -4.56 -10.56 6.35
C THR A 141 -3.40 -11.30 6.99
N VAL A 142 -3.37 -12.63 6.89
CA VAL A 142 -2.28 -13.50 7.35
C VAL A 142 -2.04 -14.55 6.29
N TRP A 143 -0.77 -14.84 6.00
CA TRP A 143 -0.33 -15.84 5.03
C TRP A 143 0.95 -16.50 5.51
N GLU A 144 1.49 -17.43 4.71
CA GLU A 144 2.73 -18.11 5.03
C GLU A 144 3.93 -17.14 4.97
N GLY A 145 4.62 -16.95 6.09
CA GLY A 145 5.78 -16.06 6.19
C GLY A 145 5.45 -14.58 6.38
N GLY A 146 4.17 -14.18 6.44
CA GLY A 146 3.84 -12.77 6.65
C GLY A 146 2.37 -12.47 6.95
N SER A 147 2.10 -11.18 7.11
CA SER A 147 0.77 -10.66 7.43
C SER A 147 0.66 -9.19 7.05
N PHE A 148 -0.56 -8.77 6.75
CA PHE A 148 -0.89 -7.37 6.49
C PHE A 148 -0.67 -6.53 7.76
N GLY A 149 -0.08 -5.35 7.61
CA GLY A 149 0.31 -4.47 8.71
C GLY A 149 1.33 -5.08 9.68
N SER A 150 2.07 -6.12 9.29
CA SER A 150 2.89 -6.92 10.21
C SER A 150 2.10 -7.45 11.42
N GLY A 151 0.81 -7.75 11.21
CA GLY A 151 -0.11 -8.27 12.23
C GLY A 151 -0.89 -7.19 12.98
N ASP A 152 -0.59 -5.91 12.73
CA ASP A 152 -1.34 -4.77 13.26
C ASP A 152 -2.09 -4.06 12.14
N LEU A 153 -3.39 -4.32 12.05
CA LEU A 153 -4.25 -3.67 11.05
C LEU A 153 -4.50 -2.19 11.32
N ASN A 154 -3.93 -1.59 12.36
CA ASN A 154 -4.04 -0.15 12.66
C ASN A 154 -2.65 0.54 12.65
N SER A 155 -1.76 0.07 11.78
CA SER A 155 -0.38 0.53 11.65
C SER A 155 -0.07 0.98 10.21
N PHE A 156 1.08 0.60 9.69
CA PHE A 156 1.55 0.90 8.33
C PHE A 156 1.71 -0.40 7.53
N GLN A 157 1.39 -0.33 6.24
CA GLN A 157 1.73 -1.38 5.27
C GLN A 157 2.43 -0.77 4.07
N LEU A 158 3.56 -1.35 3.64
CA LEU A 158 4.11 -1.06 2.32
C LEU A 158 3.37 -1.93 1.29
N ILE A 159 2.83 -1.32 0.24
CA ILE A 159 2.22 -2.06 -0.86
C ILE A 159 3.17 -2.00 -2.05
N ALA A 160 3.36 -3.12 -2.73
CA ALA A 160 4.08 -3.16 -4.00
C ALA A 160 3.12 -3.55 -5.12
N TYR A 161 3.33 -2.99 -6.30
CA TYR A 161 2.59 -3.32 -7.50
C TYR A 161 3.54 -3.38 -8.67
N VAL A 162 3.21 -4.24 -9.64
CA VAL A 162 4.13 -4.60 -10.73
C VAL A 162 3.35 -4.71 -12.04
N ALA A 163 4.05 -4.60 -13.16
CA ALA A 163 3.51 -4.89 -14.47
C ALA A 163 4.55 -5.55 -15.37
N SER A 164 4.09 -6.48 -16.22
CA SER A 164 4.77 -6.80 -17.46
C SER A 164 4.09 -6.05 -18.58
N THR A 165 4.74 -4.99 -19.07
CA THR A 165 4.18 -4.12 -20.09
C THR A 165 4.27 -4.70 -21.50
N THR A 166 5.03 -5.79 -21.69
CA THR A 166 5.36 -6.32 -23.03
C THR A 166 5.15 -7.82 -23.20
N VAL A 167 5.21 -8.61 -22.13
CA VAL A 167 5.14 -10.08 -22.20
C VAL A 167 3.86 -10.58 -21.50
N PRO A 168 2.93 -11.23 -22.21
CA PRO A 168 1.74 -11.81 -21.60
C PRO A 168 2.09 -13.05 -20.77
N VAL A 169 1.11 -13.54 -19.99
CA VAL A 169 1.19 -14.87 -19.40
C VAL A 169 1.20 -15.95 -20.48
N ASP A 170 1.74 -17.14 -20.17
CA ASP A 170 1.89 -18.24 -21.14
C ASP A 170 0.55 -18.82 -21.63
N ASP A 171 -0.40 -19.05 -20.71
CA ASP A 171 -1.77 -19.47 -21.00
C ASP A 171 -2.76 -18.47 -20.36
N PRO A 172 -3.25 -17.47 -21.12
CA PRO A 172 -4.15 -16.46 -20.57
C PRO A 172 -5.52 -17.01 -20.13
N SER A 173 -5.86 -18.25 -20.50
CA SER A 173 -7.09 -18.90 -20.08
C SER A 173 -7.00 -19.59 -18.72
N ASP A 174 -5.80 -19.80 -18.19
CA ASP A 174 -5.55 -20.47 -16.92
C ASP A 174 -5.01 -19.48 -15.88
N ILE A 175 -5.76 -19.29 -14.79
CA ILE A 175 -5.32 -18.44 -13.68
C ILE A 175 -4.04 -18.96 -13.00
N ALA A 176 -3.68 -20.22 -13.19
CA ALA A 176 -2.44 -20.83 -12.73
C ALA A 176 -1.26 -20.71 -13.70
N SER A 177 -1.44 -20.04 -14.86
CA SER A 177 -0.40 -19.86 -15.89
C SER A 177 0.94 -19.40 -15.33
N SER A 178 2.03 -19.88 -15.94
CA SER A 178 3.35 -19.27 -15.78
C SER A 178 3.38 -17.85 -16.36
N LEU A 179 4.32 -17.07 -15.84
CA LEU A 179 4.52 -15.67 -16.15
C LEU A 179 6.02 -15.36 -16.09
N GLU A 180 6.49 -14.55 -17.04
CA GLU A 180 7.85 -14.01 -17.03
C GLU A 180 7.99 -12.89 -15.99
N GLU A 181 9.23 -12.52 -15.65
CA GLU A 181 9.51 -11.43 -14.72
C GLU A 181 8.86 -10.11 -15.17
N HIS A 182 8.28 -9.37 -14.22
CA HIS A 182 7.74 -8.03 -14.47
C HIS A 182 8.86 -7.05 -14.85
N ASN A 183 8.58 -6.13 -15.76
CA ASN A 183 9.57 -5.14 -16.21
C ASN A 183 9.35 -3.74 -15.62
N GLU A 184 8.25 -3.53 -14.90
CA GLU A 184 7.95 -2.33 -14.13
C GLU A 184 7.46 -2.72 -12.72
N PHE A 185 7.84 -1.94 -11.72
CA PHE A 185 7.35 -2.08 -10.35
C PHE A 185 7.52 -0.78 -9.58
N ASP A 186 6.64 -0.53 -8.61
CA ASP A 186 6.79 0.54 -7.65
C ASP A 186 6.04 0.22 -6.34
N PHE A 187 6.10 1.14 -5.38
CA PHE A 187 5.60 0.97 -4.02
C PHE A 187 4.91 2.22 -3.53
N PHE A 188 3.89 2.05 -2.69
CA PHE A 188 3.34 3.14 -1.91
C PHE A 188 3.12 2.73 -0.45
N GLY A 189 3.18 3.71 0.44
CA GLY A 189 2.82 3.53 1.84
C GLY A 189 1.31 3.59 2.05
N LEU A 190 0.74 2.59 2.70
CA LEU A 190 -0.65 2.55 3.12
C LEU A 190 -0.75 2.76 4.64
N ASP A 191 -1.36 3.88 5.04
CA ASP A 191 -1.72 4.14 6.43
C ASP A 191 -2.99 3.38 6.81
N LEU A 192 -2.82 2.29 7.55
CA LEU A 192 -3.93 1.41 7.94
C LEU A 192 -4.84 2.06 8.99
N THR A 193 -4.42 3.14 9.66
CA THR A 193 -5.35 3.88 10.54
C THR A 193 -6.51 4.53 9.78
N THR A 194 -6.38 4.65 8.45
CA THR A 194 -7.34 5.33 7.58
C THR A 194 -8.16 4.40 6.67
N VAL A 195 -7.81 3.11 6.62
CA VAL A 195 -8.34 2.15 5.62
C VAL A 195 -9.63 1.46 6.05
N HIS A 196 -10.04 1.62 7.31
CA HIS A 196 -11.25 1.00 7.86
C HIS A 196 -12.50 1.82 7.56
N ASP A 197 -13.51 1.21 6.95
CA ASP A 197 -14.79 1.87 6.65
C ASP A 197 -15.96 1.20 7.40
N PRO A 198 -16.77 1.96 8.17
CA PRO A 198 -17.98 1.42 8.81
C PRO A 198 -19.02 0.86 7.82
N ASN A 199 -18.96 1.25 6.54
CA ASN A 199 -19.82 0.75 5.48
C ASN A 199 -19.27 -0.50 4.78
N TYR A 200 -18.14 -1.07 5.22
CA TYR A 200 -17.53 -2.22 4.55
C TYR A 200 -18.53 -3.34 4.22
N SER A 201 -19.42 -3.67 5.15
CA SER A 201 -20.43 -4.72 4.95
C SER A 201 -21.46 -4.42 3.85
N SER A 202 -21.72 -3.15 3.52
CA SER A 202 -22.62 -2.81 2.41
C SER A 202 -21.98 -3.06 1.05
N TYR A 203 -20.66 -2.88 0.95
CA TYR A 203 -19.90 -3.09 -0.28
C TYR A 203 -19.94 -4.56 -0.76
N ILE A 204 -19.90 -5.51 0.17
CA ILE A 204 -19.89 -6.95 -0.12
C ILE A 204 -21.19 -7.42 -0.80
N ASN A 205 -22.33 -6.79 -0.47
CA ASN A 205 -23.65 -7.20 -0.94
C ASN A 205 -24.10 -6.47 -2.23
N GLY A 206 -23.19 -5.76 -2.91
CA GLY A 206 -23.54 -4.88 -4.04
C GLY A 206 -24.33 -3.64 -3.62
N GLY A 207 -24.35 -3.33 -2.31
CA GLY A 207 -24.98 -2.14 -1.77
C GLY A 207 -24.07 -0.93 -1.98
N SER A 208 -24.41 -0.10 -2.96
CA SER A 208 -23.81 1.23 -3.10
C SER A 208 -23.96 1.97 -1.77
N ALA A 209 -22.84 2.38 -1.16
CA ALA A 209 -22.92 3.18 0.06
C ALA A 209 -23.58 4.51 -0.27
N THR A 210 -24.61 4.87 0.51
CA THR A 210 -25.26 6.16 0.40
C THR A 210 -24.24 7.24 0.77
N SER A 211 -23.71 7.91 -0.26
CA SER A 211 -22.85 9.09 -0.15
C SER A 211 -23.48 10.12 0.78
N THR A 212 -22.85 10.36 1.94
CA THR A 212 -23.11 11.58 2.72
C THR A 212 -22.07 12.60 2.27
N ALA A 213 -22.52 13.57 1.46
CA ALA A 213 -21.69 14.61 0.87
C ALA A 213 -20.87 15.39 1.93
N ALA A 214 -19.63 15.71 1.56
CA ALA A 214 -18.80 16.70 2.25
C ALA A 214 -19.47 18.09 2.22
N PRO A 215 -19.43 18.89 3.30
CA PRO A 215 -19.80 20.30 3.21
C PRO A 215 -18.57 21.19 3.00
N SER A 216 -18.64 22.06 1.99
CA SER A 216 -17.76 23.24 1.83
C SER A 216 -18.56 24.55 1.99
N SER A 217 -18.06 25.42 2.88
CA SER A 217 -18.13 26.90 2.97
C SER A 217 -19.44 27.69 3.23
N SER A 218 -19.41 28.37 4.40
CA SER A 218 -19.73 29.79 4.70
C SER A 218 -21.16 30.31 4.89
N SER A 219 -21.46 30.77 6.11
CA SER A 219 -21.93 32.13 6.46
C SER A 219 -22.01 32.31 8.00
N ALA A 220 -21.59 33.49 8.49
CA ALA A 220 -21.54 33.88 9.91
C ALA A 220 -22.94 34.10 10.54
N PRO A 221 -23.10 34.06 11.88
CA PRO A 221 -22.98 35.30 12.67
C PRO A 221 -22.45 35.15 14.13
N SER A 222 -22.46 36.32 14.81
CA SER A 222 -21.80 36.81 16.02
C SER A 222 -21.97 36.12 17.40
N SER A 223 -20.95 36.44 18.23
CA SER A 223 -20.91 36.70 19.69
C SER A 223 -21.05 35.56 20.70
N SER A 224 -19.98 35.27 21.44
CA SER A 224 -19.76 35.84 22.79
C SER A 224 -18.43 35.37 23.39
N SER A 225 -17.80 36.29 24.12
CA SER A 225 -16.47 36.23 24.69
C SER A 225 -16.40 35.43 26.00
N SER A 226 -15.40 34.56 26.14
CA SER A 226 -14.82 34.20 27.44
C SER A 226 -13.33 33.87 27.29
N ALA A 227 -12.54 34.41 28.22
CA ALA A 227 -11.07 34.52 28.17
C ALA A 227 -10.34 33.18 28.40
N PRO A 228 -9.13 32.99 27.84
CA PRO A 228 -8.27 31.88 28.26
C PRO A 228 -7.35 32.30 29.43
N SER A 229 -7.21 31.40 30.39
CA SER A 229 -6.22 31.46 31.47
C SER A 229 -4.91 30.86 31.00
N SER A 230 -3.80 31.56 31.20
CA SER A 230 -2.45 31.17 30.80
C SER A 230 -1.87 30.07 31.69
N ALA A 231 -1.45 28.95 31.10
CA ALA A 231 -0.60 27.96 31.75
C ALA A 231 0.87 28.08 31.28
N PRO A 232 1.86 27.84 32.15
CA PRO A 232 3.29 28.06 31.86
C PRO A 232 3.91 26.98 30.94
N PRO A 233 5.02 27.28 30.24
CA PRO A 233 5.64 26.34 29.31
C PRO A 233 6.37 25.21 30.04
N SER A 234 6.12 23.96 29.62
CA SER A 234 6.88 22.78 30.03
C SER A 234 8.02 22.51 29.06
N SER A 235 9.23 22.26 29.57
CA SER A 235 10.40 21.90 28.78
C SER A 235 10.38 20.42 28.41
N THR A 236 10.49 20.12 27.11
CA THR A 236 10.63 18.76 26.60
C THR A 236 12.11 18.39 26.46
N SER A 237 12.53 17.33 27.14
CA SER A 237 13.83 16.67 26.92
C SER A 237 13.82 15.96 25.56
N SER A 238 14.96 15.96 24.87
CA SER A 238 15.16 15.33 23.56
C SER A 238 14.74 13.85 23.59
N ALA A 239 13.99 13.43 22.57
CA ALA A 239 13.56 12.05 22.40
C ALA A 239 14.76 11.10 22.30
N SER A 240 14.68 9.96 22.96
CA SER A 240 15.62 8.85 22.76
C SER A 240 15.63 8.44 21.29
N GLY A 241 16.82 8.22 20.72
CA GLY A 241 16.97 7.78 19.33
C GLY A 241 16.18 6.50 19.04
N ALA A 242 15.78 6.32 17.78
CA ALA A 242 15.02 5.14 17.35
C ALA A 242 15.76 3.84 17.70
N VAL A 243 15.02 2.84 18.19
CA VAL A 243 15.52 1.49 18.46
C VAL A 243 14.81 0.49 17.54
N GLN A 244 15.49 -0.60 17.17
CA GLN A 244 14.94 -1.68 16.35
C GLN A 244 14.21 -2.72 17.19
N THR A 245 13.10 -3.23 16.65
CA THR A 245 12.31 -4.31 17.25
C THR A 245 13.00 -5.66 17.08
N GLN A 246 12.54 -6.68 17.80
CA GLN A 246 13.00 -8.05 17.60
C GLN A 246 12.78 -8.46 16.14
N TRP A 247 13.79 -9.08 15.56
CA TRP A 247 13.88 -9.45 14.15
C TRP A 247 14.01 -8.27 13.16
N GLY A 248 14.14 -7.04 13.65
CA GLY A 248 14.46 -5.86 12.82
C GLY A 248 15.93 -5.82 12.39
N GLN A 249 16.21 -5.27 11.20
CA GLN A 249 17.59 -5.08 10.74
C GLN A 249 18.28 -4.00 11.56
N CYS A 250 19.39 -4.34 12.19
CA CYS A 250 20.17 -3.44 13.06
C CYS A 250 21.58 -3.17 12.54
N GLY A 251 21.93 -3.74 11.39
CA GLY A 251 23.24 -3.55 10.78
C GLY A 251 23.38 -4.24 9.44
N GLY A 252 24.53 -4.03 8.80
CA GLY A 252 24.80 -4.50 7.46
C GLY A 252 25.36 -3.39 6.58
N THR A 253 26.13 -3.77 5.56
CA THR A 253 26.68 -2.82 4.59
C THR A 253 25.54 -2.12 3.85
N GLY A 254 25.49 -0.79 3.95
CA GLY A 254 24.44 0.03 3.33
C GLY A 254 23.22 0.32 4.22
N TRP A 255 23.15 -0.24 5.44
CA TRP A 255 22.06 0.04 6.38
C TRP A 255 22.16 1.46 6.96
N THR A 256 21.09 2.24 6.81
CA THR A 256 20.96 3.63 7.33
C THR A 256 19.92 3.76 8.44
N GLY A 257 19.25 2.68 8.79
CA GLY A 257 18.25 2.64 9.85
C GLY A 257 18.85 2.48 11.26
N PRO A 258 18.01 2.25 12.29
CA PRO A 258 18.49 2.23 13.65
C PRO A 258 19.40 1.03 13.91
N THR A 259 20.51 1.26 14.63
CA THR A 259 21.56 0.26 14.91
C THR A 259 21.50 -0.29 16.33
N VAL A 260 20.59 0.24 17.15
CA VAL A 260 20.39 -0.15 18.54
C VAL A 260 19.10 -0.95 18.61
N CYS A 261 19.15 -2.15 19.18
CA CYS A 261 17.97 -2.98 19.41
C CYS A 261 17.20 -2.53 20.66
N ALA A 262 15.90 -2.82 20.70
CA ALA A 262 15.07 -2.62 21.89
C ALA A 262 15.68 -3.34 23.12
N SER A 263 15.37 -2.84 24.31
CA SER A 263 15.98 -3.32 25.56
C SER A 263 15.85 -4.85 25.70
N GLY A 264 16.98 -5.52 25.90
CA GLY A 264 17.06 -6.97 26.08
C GLY A 264 17.43 -7.75 24.81
N LEU A 265 17.54 -7.08 23.66
CA LEU A 265 17.90 -7.69 22.38
C LEU A 265 19.32 -7.31 21.97
N THR A 266 19.98 -8.19 21.21
CA THR A 266 21.33 -7.96 20.70
C THR A 266 21.32 -7.93 19.17
N CYS A 267 22.09 -7.03 18.57
CA CYS A 267 22.26 -7.01 17.12
C CYS A 267 23.20 -8.14 16.69
N ILE A 268 22.64 -9.20 16.12
CA ILE A 268 23.39 -10.40 15.71
C ILE A 268 23.60 -10.36 14.19
N ALA A 269 24.84 -10.56 13.74
CA ALA A 269 25.13 -10.68 12.31
C ALA A 269 24.63 -12.02 11.78
N VAL A 270 23.57 -11.99 10.98
CA VAL A 270 22.91 -13.21 10.44
C VAL A 270 23.49 -13.57 9.08
N SER A 271 23.78 -12.58 8.23
CA SER A 271 24.44 -12.78 6.94
C SER A 271 25.49 -11.67 6.70
N PRO A 272 26.68 -11.79 7.34
CA PRO A 272 27.75 -10.82 7.17
C PRO A 272 28.26 -10.80 5.71
N PRO A 273 28.63 -9.62 5.15
CA PRO A 273 28.68 -8.29 5.77
C PRO A 273 27.41 -7.45 5.57
N TYR A 274 26.34 -8.00 4.99
CA TYR A 274 25.21 -7.22 4.48
C TYR A 274 24.02 -7.16 5.42
N TYR A 275 23.90 -8.06 6.39
CA TYR A 275 22.71 -8.16 7.21
C TYR A 275 22.98 -8.60 8.66
N SER A 276 22.51 -7.78 9.59
CA SER A 276 22.45 -8.06 11.03
C SER A 276 21.06 -7.75 11.56
N GLN A 277 20.59 -8.53 12.52
CA GLN A 277 19.22 -8.49 13.01
C GLN A 277 19.16 -8.53 14.55
N CYS A 278 18.19 -7.84 15.14
CA CYS A 278 17.96 -7.88 16.58
C CYS A 278 17.36 -9.21 17.02
N GLN A 279 18.00 -9.92 17.94
CA GLN A 279 17.50 -11.19 18.50
C GLN A 279 17.54 -11.17 20.02
#